data_AF-Q0WMN9-F1
#
_entry.id   AF-Q0WMN9-F1
#
_cell.length_a   1.000
_cell.length_b   1.000
_cell.length_c   1.000
_cell.angle_alpha   90.00
_cell.angle_beta   90.00
_cell.angle_gamma   90.00
#
_symmetry.space_group_name_H-M   'P 1'
#
loop_
_entity.id
_entity.type
_entity.pdbx_description
1 polymer ?
#
loop_
_entity_poly.entity_id
_entity_poly.type
_entity_poly.pdbx_seq_one_letter_code
_entity_poly.pdbx_strand_id
1 'polypeptide(L)'
;MFTLNYAGGQLRPTNHLYKMTLTNGTTVMGSEPVFDSMFLSLAKFQKIQNGEFNPYILVDVIVLIVSLGELQNLEANNKHTTKLEFEIRDETLLGHVKILIVEW
;
A
#
# COMPACT_ATOMS: atom_id res chain seq x y z
N MET A 1 28.84 -1.01 2.31
CA MET A 1 28.50 -0.72 0.91
C MET A 1 27.05 -1.08 0.65
N PHE A 2 26.32 -0.33 -0.17
CA PHE A 2 24.98 -0.68 -0.66
C PHE A 2 24.97 -0.64 -2.19
N THR A 3 23.92 -1.15 -2.82
CA THR A 3 23.74 -1.04 -4.28
C THR A 3 22.46 -0.29 -4.62
N LEU A 4 22.44 0.33 -5.80
CA LEU A 4 21.26 0.95 -6.40
C LEU A 4 20.90 0.20 -7.68
N ASN A 5 19.65 -0.24 -7.77
CA ASN A 5 19.11 -0.94 -8.92
C ASN A 5 17.87 -0.21 -9.43
N TYR A 6 17.55 -0.33 -10.71
CA TYR A 6 16.30 0.26 -11.23
C TYR A 6 15.09 -0.32 -10.49
N ALA A 7 14.16 0.55 -10.11
CA ALA A 7 12.92 0.18 -9.44
C ALA A 7 11.89 -0.29 -10.48
N GLY A 8 11.96 -1.57 -10.85
CA GLY A 8 10.96 -2.26 -11.67
C GLY A 8 10.03 -3.16 -10.85
N GLY A 9 9.14 -3.88 -11.54
CA GLY A 9 8.18 -4.82 -10.94
C GLY A 9 6.75 -4.27 -10.83
N GLN A 10 5.82 -5.14 -10.40
CA GLN A 10 4.38 -4.84 -10.38
C GLN A 10 3.88 -4.20 -9.09
N LEU A 11 4.66 -4.25 -8.00
CA LEU A 11 4.26 -3.76 -6.67
C LEU A 11 5.29 -2.75 -6.16
N ARG A 12 5.34 -1.56 -6.75
CA ARG A 12 6.30 -0.53 -6.36
C ARG A 12 5.71 0.38 -5.28
N PRO A 13 6.34 0.51 -4.10
CA PRO A 13 5.83 1.35 -3.02
C PRO A 13 6.06 2.85 -3.25
N THR A 14 6.99 3.22 -4.13
CA THR A 14 7.28 4.62 -4.44
C THR A 14 7.57 4.82 -5.93
N ASN A 15 7.48 6.07 -6.37
CA ASN A 15 7.80 6.48 -7.75
C ASN A 15 9.30 6.65 -8.02
N HIS A 16 10.17 6.43 -7.03
CA HIS A 16 11.61 6.54 -7.22
C HIS A 16 12.09 5.60 -8.32
N LEU A 17 12.99 6.09 -9.17
CA LEU A 17 13.53 5.34 -10.30
C LEU A 17 14.48 4.21 -9.87
N TYR A 18 15.05 4.32 -8.67
CA TYR A 18 16.00 3.36 -8.13
C TYR A 18 15.56 2.87 -6.76
N LYS A 19 15.87 1.60 -6.48
CA LYS A 19 15.76 1.00 -5.15
C LYS A 19 17.15 0.72 -4.59
N MET A 20 17.32 0.94 -3.30
CA MET A 20 18.52 0.58 -2.57
C MET A 20 18.43 -0.88 -2.11
N THR A 21 19.55 -1.59 -2.14
CA THR A 21 19.67 -2.93 -1.56
C THR A 21 20.87 -2.97 -0.64
N LEU A 22 20.64 -3.37 0.61
CA LEU A 22 21.69 -3.62 1.59
C LEU A 22 22.45 -4.88 1.17
N THR A 23 23.77 -4.81 1.18
CA THR A 23 24.66 -5.91 0.81
C THR A 23 25.58 -6.26 1.98
N ASN A 24 26.38 -7.32 1.83
CA ASN A 24 27.40 -7.61 2.84
C ASN A 24 28.32 -6.39 3.03
N GLY A 25 28.61 -6.06 4.29
CA GLY A 25 29.35 -4.86 4.66
C GLY A 25 28.56 -3.55 4.56
N THR A 26 27.23 -3.55 4.38
CA THR A 26 26.44 -2.35 4.70
C THR A 26 26.43 -2.14 6.21
N THR A 27 26.81 -0.94 6.65
CA THR A 27 26.67 -0.53 8.05
C THR A 27 25.41 0.32 8.19
N VAL A 28 24.54 -0.04 9.12
CA VAL A 28 23.36 0.74 9.51
C VAL A 28 23.61 1.23 10.93
N MET A 29 23.50 2.54 11.15
CA MET A 29 23.69 3.17 12.46
C MET A 29 22.41 3.92 12.83
N GLY A 30 22.09 3.92 14.12
CA GLY A 30 20.98 4.74 14.62
C GLY A 30 21.27 6.22 14.44
N SER A 31 20.23 7.00 14.21
CA SER A 31 20.25 8.45 14.27
C SER A 31 19.17 8.92 15.23
N GLU A 32 19.32 10.13 15.77
CA GLU A 32 18.18 10.82 16.37
C GLU A 32 17.03 10.89 15.33
N PRO A 33 15.76 10.91 15.76
CA PRO A 33 14.63 11.11 14.86
C PRO A 33 14.79 12.47 14.14
N VAL A 34 14.96 12.43 12.83
CA VAL A 34 15.21 13.66 12.02
C VAL A 34 13.96 14.13 11.27
N PHE A 35 12.87 13.37 11.29
CA PHE A 35 11.70 13.63 10.44
C PHE A 35 10.37 13.53 11.19
N ASP A 36 9.58 14.59 11.07
CA ASP A 36 8.19 14.72 11.56
C ASP A 36 7.16 14.54 10.42
N SER A 37 7.59 14.03 9.26
CA SER A 37 6.70 13.87 8.10
C SER A 37 5.86 12.60 8.24
N MET A 38 4.63 12.63 7.71
CA MET A 38 3.72 11.49 7.71
C MET A 38 4.19 10.33 6.81
N PHE A 39 5.20 10.54 5.93
CA PHE A 39 5.73 9.58 4.94
C PHE A 39 4.71 9.01 3.93
N LEU A 40 3.42 9.32 4.07
CA LEU A 40 2.33 8.89 3.19
C LEU A 40 2.06 9.91 2.09
N SER A 41 1.75 9.42 0.89
CA SER A 41 1.27 10.21 -0.23
C SER A 41 -0.18 9.83 -0.55
N LEU A 42 -1.12 10.39 0.21
CA LEU A 42 -2.53 10.01 0.17
C LEU A 42 -3.17 10.19 -1.22
N ALA A 43 -3.71 9.11 -1.75
CA ALA A 43 -4.46 9.08 -3.00
C ALA A 43 -5.90 9.55 -2.77
N LYS A 44 -6.40 10.39 -3.69
CA LYS A 44 -7.81 10.78 -3.72
C LYS A 44 -8.65 9.62 -4.23
N PHE A 45 -9.74 9.31 -3.52
CA PHE A 45 -10.65 8.22 -3.88
C PHE A 45 -11.21 8.34 -5.30
N GLN A 46 -11.61 9.53 -5.71
CA GLN A 46 -12.11 9.78 -7.07
C GLN A 46 -11.11 9.33 -8.14
N LYS A 47 -9.80 9.57 -7.92
CA LYS A 47 -8.75 9.15 -8.86
C LYS A 47 -8.57 7.63 -8.89
N ILE A 48 -8.77 6.96 -7.75
CA ILE A 48 -8.75 5.49 -7.67
C ILE A 48 -9.92 4.93 -8.47
N GLN A 49 -11.13 5.44 -8.25
CA GLN A 49 -12.35 5.01 -8.96
C GLN A 49 -12.27 5.25 -10.46
N ASN A 50 -11.66 6.36 -10.88
CA ASN A 50 -11.45 6.68 -12.29
C ASN A 50 -10.31 5.87 -12.95
N GLY A 51 -9.55 5.08 -12.18
CA GLY A 51 -8.42 4.30 -12.69
C GLY A 51 -7.24 5.17 -13.16
N GLU A 52 -7.04 6.34 -12.56
CA GLU A 52 -6.02 7.32 -13.00
C GLU A 52 -4.59 6.98 -12.53
N PHE A 53 -4.45 6.01 -11.61
CA PHE A 53 -3.14 5.62 -11.08
C PHE A 53 -2.46 4.56 -11.95
N ASN A 54 -1.13 4.58 -11.92
CA ASN A 54 -0.34 3.52 -12.55
C ASN A 54 -0.57 2.21 -11.78
N PRO A 55 -1.04 1.12 -12.42
CA PRO A 55 -1.36 -0.13 -11.75
C PRO A 55 -0.14 -0.84 -11.13
N TYR A 56 1.09 -0.42 -11.47
CA TYR A 56 2.32 -0.97 -10.91
C TYR A 56 2.85 -0.22 -9.68
N ILE A 57 2.17 0.85 -9.26
CA ILE A 57 2.55 1.69 -8.11
C ILE A 57 1.46 1.58 -7.05
N LEU A 58 1.87 1.27 -5.82
CA LEU A 58 0.97 1.21 -4.67
C LEU A 58 0.49 2.62 -4.31
N VAL A 59 -0.73 2.69 -3.77
CA VAL A 59 -1.36 3.93 -3.34
C VAL A 59 -1.57 3.92 -1.83
N ASP A 60 -1.32 5.06 -1.19
CA ASP A 60 -1.63 5.24 0.23
C ASP A 60 -3.04 5.79 0.37
N VAL A 61 -3.84 5.24 1.29
CA VAL A 61 -5.19 5.72 1.57
C VAL A 61 -5.41 5.81 3.09
N ILE A 62 -6.06 6.88 3.52
CA ILE A 62 -6.62 7.01 4.87
C ILE A 62 -8.12 7.12 4.71
N VAL A 63 -8.85 6.29 5.45
CA VAL A 63 -10.27 6.03 5.19
C VAL A 63 -11.00 5.82 6.50
N LEU A 64 -12.31 6.05 6.49
CA LEU A 64 -13.19 5.65 7.57
C LEU A 64 -13.88 4.34 7.21
N ILE A 65 -13.82 3.36 8.10
CA ILE A 65 -14.59 2.13 7.97
C ILE A 65 -16.06 2.45 8.25
N VAL A 66 -16.92 2.16 7.28
CA VAL A 66 -18.38 2.33 7.39
C VAL A 66 -19.01 1.05 7.90
N SER A 67 -18.62 -0.10 7.34
CA SER A 67 -19.11 -1.40 7.74
C SER A 67 -18.08 -2.50 7.47
N LEU A 68 -18.24 -3.61 8.20
CA LEU A 68 -17.42 -4.80 8.09
C LEU A 68 -18.29 -5.97 7.62
N GLY A 69 -17.87 -6.68 6.59
CA GLY A 69 -18.49 -7.91 6.13
C GLY A 69 -18.06 -9.14 6.94
N GLU A 70 -18.50 -10.31 6.51
CA GLU A 70 -18.12 -11.59 7.12
C GLU A 70 -16.70 -12.01 6.70
N LEU A 71 -15.99 -12.67 7.64
CA LEU A 71 -14.72 -13.32 7.36
C LEU A 71 -14.96 -14.57 6.52
N GLN A 72 -14.34 -14.63 5.35
CA GLN A 72 -14.47 -15.75 4.42
C GLN A 72 -13.14 -16.51 4.35
N ASN A 73 -13.21 -17.83 4.55
CA ASN A 73 -12.09 -18.72 4.23
C ASN A 73 -12.08 -18.99 2.73
N LEU A 74 -10.92 -18.87 2.10
CA LEU A 74 -10.72 -19.15 0.69
C LEU A 74 -9.42 -19.88 0.44
N GLU A 75 -9.27 -20.40 -0.77
CA GLU A 75 -8.02 -20.96 -1.27
C GLU A 75 -7.53 -20.10 -2.41
N ALA A 76 -6.32 -19.55 -2.29
CA ALA A 76 -5.68 -18.77 -3.32
C ALA A 76 -4.21 -19.15 -3.44
N ASN A 77 -3.72 -19.31 -4.67
CA ASN A 77 -2.37 -19.80 -4.94
C ASN A 77 -2.05 -21.12 -4.20
N ASN A 78 -3.02 -22.03 -4.10
CA ASN A 78 -2.91 -23.30 -3.36
C ASN A 78 -2.58 -23.14 -1.86
N LYS A 79 -2.93 -21.99 -1.27
CA LYS A 79 -2.79 -21.70 0.15
C LYS A 79 -4.14 -21.31 0.73
N HIS A 80 -4.46 -21.86 1.90
CA HIS A 80 -5.59 -21.39 2.69
C HIS A 80 -5.34 -19.94 3.14
N THR A 81 -6.32 -19.07 2.88
CA THR A 81 -6.27 -17.70 3.33
C THR A 81 -7.66 -17.18 3.72
N THR A 82 -7.69 -16.00 4.30
CA THR A 82 -8.87 -15.29 4.79
C THR A 82 -9.10 -14.01 3.99
N LYS A 83 -10.36 -13.72 3.70
CA LYS A 83 -10.81 -12.47 3.08
C LYS A 83 -11.81 -11.79 3.99
N LEU A 84 -11.67 -10.48 4.08
CA LEU A 84 -12.57 -9.61 4.82
C LEU A 84 -12.98 -8.44 3.91
N GLU A 85 -14.29 -8.23 3.78
CA GLU A 85 -14.85 -7.13 3.00
C GLU A 85 -15.06 -5.91 3.91
N PHE A 86 -14.63 -4.75 3.44
CA PHE A 86 -14.83 -3.48 4.10
C PHE A 86 -15.62 -2.55 3.20
N GLU A 87 -16.64 -1.90 3.75
CA GLU A 87 -17.15 -0.68 3.17
C GLU A 87 -16.42 0.49 3.80
N ILE A 88 -15.84 1.35 2.97
CA ILE A 88 -15.04 2.48 3.40
C ILE A 88 -15.49 3.76 2.71
N ARG A 89 -15.19 4.90 3.33
CA ARG A 89 -15.44 6.23 2.77
C ARG A 89 -14.24 7.13 2.95
N ASP A 90 -14.11 8.11 2.07
CA ASP A 90 -13.12 9.18 2.20
C ASP A 90 -13.60 10.28 3.17
N GLU A 91 -12.76 11.30 3.38
CA GLU A 91 -13.08 12.41 4.27
C GLU A 91 -14.26 13.28 3.81
N THR A 92 -14.72 13.14 2.55
CA THR A 92 -15.73 14.02 1.96
C THR A 92 -17.17 13.63 2.32
N LEU A 93 -17.37 12.46 2.95
CA LEU A 93 -18.68 11.90 3.35
C LEU A 93 -19.68 11.67 2.20
N LEU A 94 -19.30 11.96 0.95
CA LEU A 94 -20.19 11.85 -0.21
C LEU A 94 -19.91 10.60 -1.05
N GLY A 95 -18.72 10.00 -0.91
CA GLY A 95 -18.30 8.80 -1.65
C GLY A 95 -18.13 7.56 -0.76
N HIS A 96 -18.78 6.46 -1.13
CA HIS A 96 -18.60 5.14 -0.52
C HIS A 96 -17.95 4.19 -1.53
N VAL A 97 -16.95 3.43 -1.08
CA VAL A 97 -16.27 2.40 -1.88
C VAL A 97 -16.23 1.12 -1.08
N LYS A 98 -16.48 -0.01 -1.74
CA LYS A 98 -16.23 -1.33 -1.17
C LYS A 98 -14.81 -1.75 -1.54
N ILE A 99 -13.99 -2.03 -0.53
CA ILE A 99 -12.67 -2.62 -0.71
C ILE A 99 -12.65 -4.02 -0.10
N LEU A 100 -12.03 -4.94 -0.84
CA LEU A 100 -11.77 -6.28 -0.38
C LEU A 100 -10.33 -6.36 0.08
N ILE A 101 -10.10 -6.67 1.35
CA ILE A 101 -8.77 -7.02 1.83
C ILE A 101 -8.69 -8.54 1.86
N VAL A 102 -7.73 -9.08 1.14
CA VAL A 102 -7.34 -10.49 1.18
C VAL A 102 -6.01 -10.53 1.89
N GLU A 103 -5.96 -11.21 3.03
CA GLU A 103 -4.70 -11.49 3.71
C GLU A 103 -3.92 -12.53 2.88
N TRP A 104 -2.59 -12.48 2.90
CA TRP A 104 -1.72 -13.42 2.16
C TRP A 104 -0.64 -13.98 3.09
#